data_AF-A0A1Y3ANN5-F1
#
_entry.id   AF-A0A1Y3ANN5-F1
#
_cell.length_a   1.000
_cell.length_b   1.000
_cell.length_c   1.000
_cell.angle_alpha   90.00
_cell.angle_beta   90.00
_cell.angle_gamma   90.00
#
_symmetry.space_group_name_H-M   'P 1'
#
loop_
_entity.id
_entity.type
_entity.pdbx_description
1 polymer ?
#
loop_
_entity_poly.entity_id
_entity_poly.type
_entity_poly.pdbx_seq_one_letter_code
_entity_poly.pdbx_strand_id
1 'polypeptide(L)'
;MIVYHCPFHSFNFFKKRHGTRCAGEVAAEAYNDFCGVGIAFNASIGGVRMLDGIVTDQVEARAISHNPQYVDIYSASWGPEDDGKTVDGPGKLAKRAFVDGIRKGRRGRGSIYVWASGNGGRRSDNCNCDGYTNSIYTLSISSATQNGNKPWYLEE
;
A
#
# COMPACT_ATOMS: atom_id res chain seq x y z
N MET A 1 -10.50 6.10 -9.81
CA MET A 1 -9.71 6.85 -8.79
C MET A 1 -8.71 5.91 -8.13
N ILE A 2 -7.51 6.39 -7.81
CA ILE A 2 -6.48 5.65 -7.06
C ILE A 2 -6.45 6.19 -5.62
N VAL A 3 -6.35 5.31 -4.63
CA VAL A 3 -6.18 5.69 -3.22
C VAL A 3 -4.94 5.03 -2.65
N TYR A 4 -4.13 5.79 -1.93
CA TYR A 4 -3.03 5.25 -1.15
C TYR A 4 -3.39 5.18 0.35
N HIS A 5 -2.92 4.14 1.02
CA HIS A 5 -3.00 3.98 2.47
C HIS A 5 -1.67 4.37 3.09
N CYS A 6 -1.70 5.39 3.94
CA CYS A 6 -0.47 6.01 4.42
C CYS A 6 -0.10 5.61 5.86
N PRO A 7 1.17 5.19 6.13
CA PRO A 7 1.80 5.10 7.46
C PRO A 7 1.90 6.49 8.08
N PHE A 8 1.53 6.75 9.36
CA PHE A 8 2.02 7.95 10.08
C PHE A 8 1.90 7.91 11.62
N HIS A 9 2.74 7.21 12.38
CA HIS A 9 2.82 7.51 13.83
C HIS A 9 3.72 8.76 14.07
N SER A 10 3.15 9.98 14.22
CA SER A 10 3.72 11.15 14.96
C SER A 10 3.34 12.54 14.39
N PHE A 11 3.14 13.53 15.28
CA PHE A 11 2.81 14.94 15.01
C PHE A 11 3.88 15.77 14.26
N ASN A 12 5.04 15.23 13.91
CA ASN A 12 6.13 15.97 13.29
C ASN A 12 6.00 16.05 11.75
N PHE A 13 6.04 17.26 11.14
CA PHE A 13 5.85 17.48 9.69
C PHE A 13 6.82 16.66 8.83
N PHE A 14 8.03 16.40 9.32
CA PHE A 14 9.05 15.60 8.62
C PHE A 14 8.73 14.09 8.57
N LYS A 15 7.91 13.56 9.49
CA LYS A 15 7.46 12.17 9.46
C LYS A 15 6.23 11.95 8.57
N LYS A 16 5.58 13.04 8.11
CA LYS A 16 4.29 13.06 7.39
C LYS A 16 4.39 13.04 5.85
N ARG A 17 5.46 12.46 5.29
CA ARG A 17 5.81 12.60 3.87
C ARG A 17 5.53 11.37 3.00
N HIS A 18 5.36 10.18 3.60
CA HIS A 18 5.27 8.91 2.85
C HIS A 18 4.13 8.95 1.83
N GLY A 19 2.90 9.16 2.28
CA GLY A 19 1.72 9.13 1.42
C GLY A 19 1.73 10.21 0.34
N THR A 20 2.17 11.43 0.66
CA THR A 20 2.29 12.51 -0.32
C THR A 20 3.33 12.19 -1.41
N ARG A 21 4.43 11.51 -1.05
CA ARG A 21 5.42 11.03 -2.03
C ARG A 21 4.82 9.97 -2.94
N CYS A 22 4.18 8.94 -2.37
CA CYS A 22 3.51 7.89 -3.15
C CYS A 22 2.40 8.44 -4.06
N ALA A 23 1.64 9.44 -3.58
CA ALA A 23 0.63 10.12 -4.39
C ALA A 23 1.23 10.79 -5.63
N GLY A 24 2.40 11.44 -5.45
CA GLY A 24 3.12 12.10 -6.52
C GLY A 24 3.65 11.12 -7.57
N GLU A 25 4.16 9.96 -7.15
CA GLU A 25 4.60 8.90 -8.07
C GLU A 25 3.47 8.44 -9.00
N VAL A 26 2.24 8.39 -8.49
CA VAL A 26 1.07 7.96 -9.26
C VAL A 26 0.52 9.07 -10.14
N ALA A 27 0.23 10.25 -9.57
CA ALA A 27 -0.60 11.26 -10.22
C ALA A 27 -0.15 12.70 -9.94
N ALA A 28 1.17 12.96 -9.80
CA ALA A 28 1.65 14.33 -9.87
C ALA A 28 1.26 14.95 -11.22
N GLU A 29 0.69 16.15 -11.15
CA GLU A 29 0.20 16.92 -12.29
C GLU A 29 1.30 17.20 -13.32
N ALA A 30 0.98 17.10 -14.60
CA ALA A 30 1.91 17.38 -15.69
C ALA A 30 1.82 18.85 -16.14
N TYR A 31 2.88 19.37 -16.76
CA TYR A 31 2.88 20.66 -17.47
C TYR A 31 2.49 21.88 -16.60
N ASN A 32 2.88 21.89 -15.33
CA ASN A 32 2.56 22.96 -14.37
C ASN A 32 3.80 23.66 -13.77
N ASP A 33 4.98 23.45 -14.34
CA ASP A 33 6.29 23.98 -13.90
C ASP A 33 6.66 23.66 -12.43
N PHE A 34 6.06 22.63 -11.82
CA PHE A 34 6.30 22.27 -10.43
C PHE A 34 6.70 20.79 -10.27
N CYS A 35 7.88 20.55 -9.68
CA CYS A 35 8.41 19.22 -9.38
C CYS A 35 8.55 18.30 -10.61
N GLY A 36 7.89 17.15 -10.62
CA GLY A 36 7.91 16.15 -11.71
C GLY A 36 6.50 15.70 -12.06
N VAL A 37 6.39 14.58 -12.79
CA VAL A 37 5.11 14.06 -13.31
C VAL A 37 4.82 12.66 -12.79
N GLY A 38 3.55 12.35 -12.50
CA GLY A 38 3.11 11.03 -12.10
C GLY A 38 2.93 10.09 -13.29
N ILE A 39 3.03 8.78 -13.06
CA ILE A 39 2.85 7.75 -14.09
C ILE A 39 1.49 7.87 -14.79
N ALA A 40 0.45 8.21 -14.02
CA ALA A 40 -0.91 8.45 -14.47
C ALA A 40 -1.34 9.86 -14.07
N PHE A 41 -0.64 10.88 -14.57
CA PHE A 41 -0.88 12.30 -14.24
C PHE A 41 -2.31 12.80 -14.52
N ASN A 42 -3.08 12.14 -15.38
CA ASN A 42 -4.51 12.44 -15.62
C ASN A 42 -5.48 11.67 -14.71
N ALA A 43 -4.99 10.82 -13.80
CA ALA A 43 -5.84 10.05 -12.90
C ALA A 43 -6.20 10.85 -11.64
N SER A 44 -7.42 10.64 -11.12
CA SER A 44 -7.79 11.16 -9.81
C SER A 44 -7.12 10.35 -8.69
N ILE A 45 -6.50 11.06 -7.75
CA ILE A 45 -5.80 10.50 -6.59
C ILE A 45 -6.47 10.94 -5.29
N GLY A 46 -6.45 10.09 -4.27
CA GLY A 46 -6.81 10.45 -2.90
C GLY A 46 -6.02 9.64 -1.88
N GLY A 47 -6.21 9.94 -0.59
CA GLY A 47 -5.46 9.31 0.49
C GLY A 47 -6.36 8.90 1.65
N VAL A 48 -6.12 7.70 2.19
CA VAL A 48 -6.74 7.22 3.43
C VAL A 48 -5.69 7.23 4.53
N ARG A 49 -5.90 8.09 5.52
CA ARG A 49 -5.05 8.19 6.72
C ARG A 49 -5.51 7.18 7.75
N MET A 50 -4.77 6.09 7.91
CA MET A 50 -5.17 4.98 8.79
C MET A 50 -4.06 4.44 9.70
N LEU A 51 -2.82 4.90 9.51
CA LEU A 51 -1.66 4.47 10.30
C LEU A 51 -1.13 5.58 11.22
N ASP A 52 -1.95 6.59 11.51
CA ASP A 52 -1.65 7.68 12.44
C ASP A 52 -2.35 7.48 13.78
N GLY A 53 -2.02 6.36 14.41
CA GLY A 53 -2.61 5.91 15.65
C GLY A 53 -2.42 4.41 15.83
N ILE A 54 -3.18 3.85 16.76
CA ILE A 54 -3.27 2.41 16.95
C ILE A 54 -3.99 1.82 15.74
N VAL A 55 -3.30 0.94 15.02
CA VAL A 55 -3.83 0.25 13.86
C VAL A 55 -4.46 -1.05 14.35
N THR A 56 -5.78 -1.10 14.31
CA THR A 56 -6.53 -2.31 14.66
C THR A 56 -7.10 -2.95 13.40
N ASP A 57 -7.47 -4.23 13.48
CA ASP A 57 -8.15 -4.97 12.39
C ASP A 57 -9.37 -4.19 11.82
N GLN A 58 -10.09 -3.46 12.67
CA GLN A 58 -11.21 -2.63 12.21
C GLN A 58 -10.76 -1.43 11.37
N VAL A 59 -9.64 -0.79 11.75
CA VAL A 59 -9.07 0.35 11.02
C VAL A 59 -8.56 -0.12 9.66
N GLU A 60 -7.86 -1.25 9.61
CA GLU A 60 -7.42 -1.91 8.37
C GLU A 60 -8.60 -2.26 7.47
N ALA A 61 -9.62 -2.92 8.00
CA ALA A 61 -10.80 -3.29 7.24
C ALA A 61 -11.51 -2.08 6.62
N ARG A 62 -11.68 -0.99 7.39
CA ARG A 62 -12.28 0.26 6.89
C ARG A 62 -11.43 0.92 5.81
N ALA A 63 -10.12 0.86 5.95
CA ALA A 63 -9.18 1.37 4.97
C ALA A 63 -9.28 0.58 3.65
N ILE A 64 -9.19 -0.75 3.71
CA ILE A 64 -9.26 -1.67 2.55
C ILE A 64 -10.61 -1.58 1.82
N SER A 65 -11.69 -1.32 2.56
CA SER A 65 -13.06 -1.21 2.03
C SER A 65 -13.52 0.22 1.77
N HIS A 66 -12.61 1.19 1.72
CA HIS A 66 -12.99 2.59 1.53
C HIS A 66 -13.54 2.84 0.12
N ASN A 67 -14.83 3.18 0.01
CA ASN A 67 -15.50 3.58 -1.23
C ASN A 67 -15.21 2.69 -2.46
N PRO A 68 -15.48 1.37 -2.39
CA PRO A 68 -15.01 0.39 -3.38
C PRO A 68 -15.74 0.46 -4.73
N GLN A 69 -16.76 1.32 -4.85
CA GLN A 69 -17.45 1.60 -6.12
C GLN A 69 -16.89 2.82 -6.84
N TYR A 70 -16.07 3.62 -6.17
CA TYR A 70 -15.48 4.85 -6.69
C TYR A 70 -13.95 4.73 -6.82
N VAL A 71 -13.33 4.06 -5.85
CA VAL A 71 -11.90 3.73 -5.87
C VAL A 71 -11.69 2.47 -6.69
N ASP A 72 -10.78 2.54 -7.66
CA ASP A 72 -10.41 1.43 -8.51
C ASP A 72 -9.20 0.66 -7.96
N ILE A 73 -8.17 1.40 -7.57
CA ILE A 73 -6.89 0.85 -7.15
C ILE A 73 -6.55 1.38 -5.75
N TYR A 74 -6.19 0.46 -4.87
CA TYR A 74 -5.67 0.73 -3.55
C TYR A 74 -4.19 0.40 -3.54
N SER A 75 -3.36 1.34 -3.09
CA SER A 75 -1.91 1.17 -2.98
C SER A 75 -1.49 1.25 -1.51
N ALA A 76 -0.80 0.23 -1.03
CA ALA A 76 -0.37 0.13 0.35
C ALA A 76 1.03 -0.49 0.45
N SER A 77 1.74 -0.15 1.52
CA SER A 77 3.10 -0.62 1.79
C SER A 77 3.32 -0.78 3.30
N TRP A 78 2.31 -1.34 3.96
CA TRP A 78 2.28 -1.58 5.40
C TRP A 78 1.94 -3.05 5.64
N GLY A 79 2.42 -3.59 6.75
CA GLY A 79 2.31 -4.99 7.10
C GLY A 79 2.85 -5.21 8.51
N PRO A 80 3.22 -6.46 8.86
CA PRO A 80 3.97 -6.78 10.05
C PRO A 80 5.33 -6.05 10.11
N GLU A 81 6.06 -6.21 11.21
CA GLU A 81 7.41 -5.65 11.28
C GLU A 81 8.37 -6.48 10.42
N ASP A 82 9.06 -5.80 9.48
CA ASP A 82 10.08 -6.38 8.60
C ASP A 82 11.37 -6.74 9.38
N ASP A 83 11.27 -7.60 10.40
CA ASP A 83 12.35 -7.95 11.32
C ASP A 83 13.02 -9.31 11.08
N GLY A 84 12.53 -10.08 10.10
CA GLY A 84 13.00 -11.44 9.80
C GLY A 84 12.55 -12.48 10.82
N LYS A 85 11.59 -12.15 11.70
CA LYS A 85 11.13 -13.02 12.80
C LYS A 85 9.62 -13.04 12.95
N THR A 86 8.95 -12.00 12.49
CA THR A 86 7.50 -11.82 12.62
C THR A 86 6.77 -12.61 11.55
N VAL A 87 5.73 -13.34 11.95
CA VAL A 87 4.78 -13.97 11.04
C VAL A 87 3.40 -13.51 11.43
N ASP A 88 2.81 -12.63 10.62
CA ASP A 88 1.51 -12.05 10.88
C ASP A 88 0.81 -11.63 9.57
N GLY A 89 -0.43 -11.19 9.64
CA GLY A 89 -1.18 -10.76 8.47
C GLY A 89 -2.56 -10.23 8.82
N PRO A 90 -3.46 -10.10 7.84
CA PRO A 90 -4.74 -9.46 8.07
C PRO A 90 -5.58 -10.21 9.10
N GLY A 91 -6.18 -9.44 10.01
CA GLY A 91 -7.19 -9.91 10.95
C GLY A 91 -8.48 -10.36 10.25
N LYS A 92 -9.49 -10.74 11.04
CA LYS A 92 -10.74 -11.32 10.48
C LYS A 92 -11.51 -10.28 9.66
N LEU A 93 -11.53 -9.03 10.11
CA LEU A 93 -12.24 -7.96 9.43
C LEU A 93 -11.49 -7.55 8.16
N ALA A 94 -10.17 -7.39 8.22
CA ALA A 94 -9.34 -7.06 7.07
C ALA A 94 -9.41 -8.15 5.98
N LYS A 95 -9.33 -9.43 6.36
CA LYS A 95 -9.53 -10.56 5.43
C LYS A 95 -10.88 -10.51 4.74
N ARG A 96 -11.95 -10.22 5.49
CA ARG A 96 -13.29 -10.07 4.92
C ARG A 96 -13.37 -8.87 3.98
N ALA A 97 -12.73 -7.76 4.33
CA ALA A 97 -12.68 -6.58 3.48
C ALA A 97 -12.00 -6.86 2.13
N PHE A 98 -10.91 -7.63 2.10
CA PHE A 98 -10.29 -8.08 0.85
C PHE A 98 -11.26 -8.93 0.01
N VAL A 99 -11.88 -9.96 0.61
CA VAL A 99 -12.84 -10.82 -0.10
C VAL A 99 -14.02 -10.03 -0.67
N ASP A 100 -14.59 -9.12 0.12
CA ASP A 100 -15.68 -8.26 -0.33
C ASP A 100 -15.22 -7.28 -1.41
N GLY A 101 -14.01 -6.73 -1.31
CA GLY A 101 -13.38 -5.88 -2.33
C GLY A 101 -13.22 -6.59 -3.66
N ILE A 102 -12.67 -7.80 -3.68
CA ILE A 102 -12.49 -8.61 -4.89
C ILE A 102 -13.83 -9.04 -5.50
N ARG A 103 -14.84 -9.37 -4.67
CA ARG A 103 -16.13 -9.85 -5.18
C ARG A 103 -17.08 -8.74 -5.61
N LYS A 104 -17.06 -7.59 -4.92
CA LYS A 104 -18.09 -6.55 -5.05
C LYS A 104 -17.54 -5.22 -5.52
N GLY A 105 -16.24 -4.96 -5.33
CA GLY A 105 -15.60 -3.71 -5.74
C GLY A 105 -15.69 -3.47 -7.23
N ARG A 106 -15.61 -2.20 -7.63
CA ARG A 106 -15.67 -1.74 -9.02
C ARG A 106 -16.85 -2.32 -9.79
N ARG A 107 -18.04 -2.26 -9.17
CA ARG A 107 -19.31 -2.75 -9.70
C ARG A 107 -19.24 -4.25 -10.07
N GLY A 108 -18.59 -5.04 -9.22
CA GLY A 108 -18.41 -6.48 -9.39
C GLY A 108 -17.20 -6.91 -10.22
N ARG A 109 -16.35 -5.98 -10.66
CA ARG A 109 -15.09 -6.30 -11.37
C ARG A 109 -13.93 -6.66 -10.42
N GLY A 110 -14.10 -6.37 -9.13
CA GLY A 110 -13.10 -6.55 -8.09
C GLY A 110 -12.15 -5.38 -7.98
N SER A 111 -12.01 -4.88 -6.75
CA SER A 111 -11.00 -3.89 -6.36
C SER A 111 -9.60 -4.38 -6.69
N ILE A 112 -8.70 -3.47 -7.05
CA ILE A 112 -7.29 -3.81 -7.29
C ILE A 112 -6.48 -3.37 -6.06
N TYR A 113 -5.82 -4.32 -5.39
CA TYR A 113 -4.96 -4.04 -4.25
C TYR A 113 -3.51 -4.23 -4.67
N VAL A 114 -2.70 -3.16 -4.64
CA VAL A 114 -1.27 -3.19 -4.92
C VAL A 114 -0.52 -3.06 -3.60
N TRP A 115 0.39 -3.99 -3.33
CA TRP A 115 1.11 -4.05 -2.08
C TRP A 115 2.62 -4.06 -2.30
N ALA A 116 3.38 -3.36 -1.46
CA ALA A 116 4.83 -3.52 -1.44
C ALA A 116 5.20 -4.86 -0.77
N SER A 117 6.23 -5.53 -1.28
CA SER A 117 6.66 -6.83 -0.73
C SER A 117 7.44 -6.75 0.59
N GLY A 118 7.80 -5.55 1.05
CA GLY A 118 8.53 -5.33 2.30
C GLY A 118 9.98 -4.83 2.14
N ASN A 119 10.61 -4.41 3.24
CA ASN A 119 11.94 -3.80 3.30
C ASN A 119 12.94 -4.54 4.23
N GLY A 120 12.62 -5.76 4.64
CA GLY A 120 13.35 -6.60 5.60
C GLY A 120 14.57 -7.34 5.06
N GLY A 121 15.00 -7.11 3.81
CA GLY A 121 16.09 -7.87 3.17
C GLY A 121 17.41 -7.91 3.96
N ARG A 122 17.76 -6.85 4.70
CA ARG A 122 18.94 -6.81 5.59
C ARG A 122 18.86 -7.72 6.81
N ARG A 123 17.65 -8.11 7.19
CA ARG A 123 17.35 -8.99 8.33
C ARG A 123 17.04 -10.41 7.88
N SER A 124 17.26 -10.71 6.60
CA SER A 124 16.92 -11.99 5.97
C SER A 124 15.44 -12.34 6.10
N ASP A 125 14.58 -11.33 5.96
CA ASP A 125 13.13 -11.52 5.99
C ASP A 125 12.61 -12.16 4.70
N ASN A 126 11.44 -12.81 4.81
CA ASN A 126 10.77 -13.46 3.70
C ASN A 126 9.33 -12.97 3.60
N CYS A 127 8.95 -12.46 2.43
CA CYS A 127 7.65 -11.82 2.26
C CYS A 127 6.47 -12.81 2.35
N ASN A 128 6.70 -14.13 2.35
CA ASN A 128 5.65 -15.10 2.65
C ASN A 128 5.22 -15.10 4.12
N CYS A 129 6.05 -14.54 5.02
CA CYS A 129 5.74 -14.34 6.43
C CYS A 129 4.81 -13.14 6.68
N ASP A 130 4.64 -12.26 5.68
CA ASP A 130 3.63 -11.21 5.69
C ASP A 130 2.37 -11.66 4.91
N GLY A 131 1.28 -11.87 5.65
CA GLY A 131 -0.01 -12.30 5.10
C GLY A 131 -0.75 -11.27 4.24
N TYR A 132 -0.29 -10.01 4.18
CA TYR A 132 -0.78 -9.01 3.23
C TYR A 132 -0.16 -9.21 1.85
N THR A 133 1.16 -9.32 1.77
CA THR A 133 1.86 -9.59 0.49
C THR A 133 1.68 -11.03 0.02
N ASN A 134 1.56 -12.00 0.93
CA ASN A 134 1.28 -13.40 0.60
C ASN A 134 -0.21 -13.68 0.28
N SER A 135 -1.04 -12.64 0.17
CA SER A 135 -2.46 -12.79 -0.14
C SER A 135 -2.69 -12.99 -1.63
N ILE A 136 -3.55 -13.93 -2.01
CA ILE A 136 -4.01 -14.07 -3.41
C ILE A 136 -4.85 -12.87 -3.89
N TYR A 137 -5.25 -11.98 -2.98
CA TYR A 137 -6.06 -10.80 -3.28
C TYR A 137 -5.23 -9.53 -3.52
N THR A 138 -3.91 -9.60 -3.31
CA THR A 138 -2.99 -8.49 -3.50
C THR A 138 -2.08 -8.76 -4.70
N LEU A 139 -1.74 -7.69 -5.41
CA LEU A 139 -0.70 -7.64 -6.42
C LEU A 139 0.56 -7.12 -5.73
N SER A 140 1.39 -8.04 -5.25
CA SER A 140 2.62 -7.74 -4.51
C SER A 140 3.75 -7.35 -5.46
N ILE A 141 4.39 -6.22 -5.18
CA ILE A 141 5.41 -5.59 -6.02
C ILE A 141 6.71 -5.43 -5.24
N SER A 142 7.80 -5.91 -5.83
CA SER A 142 9.16 -5.73 -5.31
C SER A 142 9.92 -4.64 -6.07
N SER A 143 11.16 -4.37 -5.65
CA SER A 143 11.98 -3.28 -6.19
C SER A 143 13.19 -3.78 -6.97
N ALA A 144 13.64 -2.98 -7.95
CA ALA A 144 14.93 -3.15 -8.61
C ALA A 144 15.72 -1.85 -8.51
N THR A 145 17.05 -1.94 -8.37
CA THR A 145 17.91 -0.76 -8.45
C THR A 145 17.95 -0.22 -9.89
N GLN A 146 18.42 1.01 -10.07
CA GLN A 146 18.63 1.61 -11.40
C GLN A 146 19.48 0.73 -12.33
N ASN A 147 20.42 -0.04 -11.76
CA ASN A 147 21.29 -0.94 -12.52
C ASN A 147 20.71 -2.34 -12.72
N GLY A 148 19.42 -2.56 -12.40
CA GLY A 148 18.76 -3.85 -12.53
C GLY A 148 19.11 -4.89 -11.46
N ASN A 149 19.84 -4.49 -10.41
CA ASN A 149 20.23 -5.40 -9.32
C ASN A 149 19.18 -5.45 -8.20
N LYS A 150 19.17 -6.56 -7.45
CA LYS A 150 18.43 -6.72 -6.19
C LYS A 150 18.87 -5.64 -5.18
N PRO A 151 17.98 -4.75 -4.72
CA PRO A 151 18.34 -3.78 -3.68
C PRO A 151 18.51 -4.46 -2.33
N TRP A 152 19.29 -3.84 -1.44
CA TRP A 152 19.64 -4.42 -0.13
C TRP A 152 18.45 -4.62 0.82
N TYR A 153 17.34 -3.91 0.60
CA TYR A 153 16.13 -3.97 1.42
C TYR A 153 15.10 -4.98 0.90
N LEU A 154 15.27 -5.51 -0.32
CA LEU A 154 14.30 -6.43 -0.91
C LEU A 154 14.22 -7.74 -0.12
N GLU A 155 13.00 -8.12 0.26
CA GLU A 155 12.66 -9.41 0.87
C GLU A 155 12.52 -10.52 -0.17
N GLU A 156 12.83 -11.75 0.22
CA GLU A 156 12.71 -12.95 -0.64
C GLU A 156 11.34 -13.62 -0.58
#